data_AF-A0A829PJ02-F1
#
_entry.id   AF-A0A829PJ02-F1
#
_cell.length_a   1.000
_cell.length_b   1.000
_cell.length_c   1.000
_cell.angle_alpha   90.00
_cell.angle_beta   90.00
_cell.angle_gamma   90.00
#
_symmetry.space_group_name_H-M   'P 1'
#
loop_
_entity.id
_entity.type
_entity.pdbx_description
1 polymer ?
#
loop_
_entity_poly.entity_id
_entity_poly.type
_entity_poly.pdbx_seq_one_letter_code
_entity_poly.pdbx_strand_id
1 'polypeptide(L)'
;MDSYPAVDLAEYQVIGAHPSMSGWVFSTPGGLRCQSNMIADLGVSCTGPIVGAATDMNSVAVSLTKPGLIARYEQSPDDHSYPLLPTGSKIAPGNGVVCAVLADDALACRAKKPDSWPKDTQDPPDRHYGEHGFVVQPSGSWSY
;
A
#
# COMPACT_ATOMS: atom_id res chain seq x y z
N MET A 1 12.89 -1.25 -3.42
CA MET A 1 11.78 -0.36 -3.84
C MET A 1 12.28 0.84 -4.62
N ASP A 2 13.34 1.53 -4.18
CA ASP A 2 13.80 2.76 -4.84
C ASP A 2 14.34 2.55 -6.27
N SER A 3 14.83 1.34 -6.58
CA SER A 3 15.32 0.91 -7.90
C SER A 3 14.24 0.72 -8.97
N TYR A 4 12.97 0.62 -8.60
CA TYR A 4 11.88 0.42 -9.57
C TYR A 4 11.41 1.78 -10.13
N PRO A 5 11.15 1.88 -11.45
CA PRO A 5 10.58 3.09 -12.05
C PRO A 5 9.15 3.33 -11.55
N ALA A 6 8.82 4.60 -11.30
CA ALA A 6 7.46 5.01 -10.99
C ALA A 6 6.62 5.03 -12.28
N VAL A 7 5.39 4.55 -12.20
CA VAL A 7 4.41 4.64 -13.30
C VAL A 7 3.80 6.04 -13.39
N ASP A 8 3.15 6.34 -14.52
CA ASP A 8 2.24 7.48 -14.60
C ASP A 8 1.04 7.26 -13.68
N LEU A 9 0.81 8.18 -12.76
CA LEU A 9 -0.19 8.06 -11.72
C LEU A 9 -1.62 8.33 -12.22
N ALA A 10 -1.77 9.00 -13.37
CA ALA A 10 -3.09 9.38 -13.89
C ALA A 10 -3.99 8.17 -14.14
N GLU A 11 -3.41 7.05 -14.59
CA GLU A 11 -4.14 5.80 -14.88
C GLU A 11 -4.67 5.10 -13.61
N TYR A 12 -4.07 5.38 -12.45
CA TYR A 12 -4.36 4.72 -11.18
C TYR A 12 -5.20 5.59 -10.26
N GLN A 13 -5.40 6.86 -10.61
CA GLN A 13 -6.00 7.84 -9.72
C GLN A 13 -7.51 7.62 -9.57
N VAL A 14 -7.98 7.64 -8.32
CA VAL A 14 -9.40 7.66 -7.98
C VAL A 14 -9.66 8.90 -7.12
N ILE A 15 -10.66 9.70 -7.51
CA ILE A 15 -11.12 10.85 -6.75
C ILE A 15 -12.51 10.56 -6.22
N GLY A 16 -12.60 10.34 -4.90
CA GLY A 16 -13.87 10.23 -4.19
C GLY A 16 -14.40 11.58 -3.74
N ALA A 17 -15.59 11.58 -3.15
CA ALA A 17 -16.23 12.78 -2.60
C ALA A 17 -15.50 13.37 -1.36
N HIS A 18 -14.57 12.62 -0.76
CA HIS A 18 -13.77 13.05 0.38
C HIS A 18 -12.31 12.57 0.21
N PRO A 19 -11.28 13.29 0.67
CA PRO A 19 -9.88 12.89 0.50
C PRO A 19 -9.52 11.50 1.05
N SER A 20 -10.27 11.00 2.04
CA SER A 20 -10.11 9.62 2.56
C SER A 20 -10.59 8.53 1.59
N MET A 21 -11.36 8.90 0.57
CA MET A 21 -11.82 8.04 -0.52
C MET A 21 -11.08 8.33 -1.83
N SER A 22 -10.08 9.21 -1.78
CA SER A 22 -9.25 9.57 -2.93
C SER A 22 -7.86 8.98 -2.78
N GLY A 23 -7.21 8.69 -3.89
CA GLY A 23 -5.86 8.11 -3.89
C GLY A 23 -5.54 7.43 -5.21
N TRP A 24 -4.83 6.31 -5.10
CA TRP A 24 -4.40 5.50 -6.24
C TRP A 24 -4.71 4.04 -5.98
N VAL A 25 -5.42 3.41 -6.90
CA VAL A 25 -5.80 2.00 -6.82
C VAL A 25 -5.07 1.20 -7.88
N PHE A 26 -4.67 -0.02 -7.55
CA PHE A 26 -4.00 -0.90 -8.49
C PHE A 26 -4.20 -2.37 -8.14
N SER A 27 -4.12 -3.24 -9.14
CA SER A 27 -3.98 -4.68 -8.95
C SER A 27 -2.52 -5.11 -9.15
N THR A 28 -2.11 -6.20 -8.50
CA THR A 28 -0.84 -6.88 -8.79
C THR A 28 -1.08 -8.16 -9.60
N PRO A 29 -0.06 -8.70 -10.30
CA PRO A 29 -0.21 -9.96 -11.03
C PRO A 29 -0.59 -11.14 -10.11
N GLY A 30 -0.15 -11.11 -8.85
CA GLY A 30 -0.49 -12.07 -7.81
C GLY A 30 -1.91 -11.95 -7.25
N GLY A 31 -2.73 -11.05 -7.80
CA GLY A 31 -4.15 -10.92 -7.46
C GLY A 31 -4.44 -10.05 -6.24
N LEU A 32 -3.47 -9.29 -5.73
CA LEU A 32 -3.75 -8.26 -4.73
C LEU A 32 -4.42 -7.05 -5.40
N ARG A 33 -5.36 -6.44 -4.69
CA ARG A 33 -5.99 -5.16 -5.03
C ARG A 33 -5.65 -4.18 -3.94
N CYS A 34 -5.00 -3.09 -4.30
CA CYS A 34 -4.43 -2.15 -3.36
C CYS A 34 -5.01 -0.75 -3.55
N GLN A 35 -5.17 -0.03 -2.46
CA GLN A 35 -5.52 1.38 -2.43
C GLN A 35 -4.50 2.14 -1.60
N SER A 36 -3.70 2.99 -2.24
CA SER A 36 -2.86 4.00 -1.60
C SER A 36 -3.69 5.27 -1.41
N ASN A 37 -3.96 5.65 -0.17
CA ASN A 37 -4.82 6.78 0.15
C ASN A 37 -4.08 8.11 0.01
N MET A 38 -4.78 9.15 -0.45
CA MET A 38 -4.23 10.50 -0.55
C MET A 38 -3.81 11.06 0.82
N ILE A 39 -4.54 10.71 1.88
CA ILE A 39 -4.18 11.02 3.26
C ILE A 39 -3.10 10.04 3.72
N ALA A 40 -1.89 10.55 3.97
CA ALA A 40 -0.74 9.74 4.35
C ALA A 40 -0.99 8.89 5.62
N ASP A 41 -1.74 9.42 6.59
CA ASP A 41 -2.13 8.73 7.83
C ASP A 41 -2.98 7.47 7.59
N LEU A 42 -3.66 7.37 6.45
CA LEU A 42 -4.43 6.18 6.04
C LEU A 42 -3.55 5.17 5.30
N GLY A 43 -2.44 5.61 4.72
CA GLY A 43 -1.44 4.75 4.09
C GLY A 43 -1.99 3.93 2.92
N VAL A 44 -1.61 2.67 2.86
CA VAL A 44 -2.04 1.71 1.84
C VAL A 44 -2.63 0.45 2.47
N SER A 45 -3.70 -0.04 1.87
CA SER A 45 -4.31 -1.33 2.17
C SER A 45 -4.44 -2.16 0.91
N CYS A 46 -4.13 -3.44 0.99
CA CYS A 46 -4.25 -4.42 -0.07
C CYS A 46 -5.08 -5.61 0.37
N THR A 47 -5.94 -6.09 -0.51
CA THR A 47 -6.80 -7.26 -0.28
C THR A 47 -6.64 -8.29 -1.40
N GLY A 48 -6.72 -9.56 -1.05
CA GLY A 48 -6.48 -10.67 -1.97
C GLY A 48 -5.60 -11.75 -1.34
N PRO A 49 -5.10 -12.72 -2.12
CA PRO A 49 -4.27 -13.81 -1.59
C PRO A 49 -2.95 -13.27 -1.00
N ILE A 50 -2.75 -13.41 0.32
CA ILE A 50 -1.46 -13.06 0.95
C ILE A 50 -0.56 -14.31 0.95
N VAL A 51 0.17 -14.51 -0.15
CA VAL A 51 1.13 -15.64 -0.27
C VAL A 51 2.20 -15.58 0.82
N GLY A 52 2.70 -16.72 1.30
CA GLY A 52 3.72 -16.77 2.34
C GLY A 52 3.30 -16.28 3.74
N ALA A 53 2.02 -15.95 3.95
CA ALA A 53 1.44 -15.72 5.28
C ALA A 53 0.75 -16.99 5.81
N ALA A 54 0.22 -16.91 7.04
CA ALA A 54 -0.63 -17.95 7.60
C ALA A 54 -1.87 -18.18 6.72
N THR A 55 -2.48 -19.37 6.85
CA THR A 55 -3.67 -19.76 6.08
C THR A 55 -4.80 -18.74 6.24
N ASP A 56 -5.53 -18.49 5.15
CA ASP A 56 -6.68 -17.57 5.05
C ASP A 56 -6.39 -16.07 5.31
N MET A 57 -5.13 -15.65 5.40
CA MET A 57 -4.80 -14.22 5.42
C MET A 57 -5.14 -13.60 4.07
N ASN A 58 -5.91 -12.52 4.09
CA ASN A 58 -6.47 -11.92 2.86
C ASN A 58 -6.36 -10.39 2.80
N SER A 59 -5.68 -9.80 3.78
CA SER A 59 -5.50 -8.36 3.88
C SER A 59 -4.13 -8.02 4.45
N VAL A 60 -3.52 -6.98 3.90
CA VAL A 60 -2.33 -6.35 4.45
C VAL A 60 -2.45 -4.84 4.34
N ALA A 61 -2.10 -4.11 5.39
CA ALA A 61 -2.16 -2.65 5.38
C ALA A 61 -1.00 -2.04 6.16
N VAL A 62 -0.60 -0.83 5.80
CA VAL A 62 0.41 -0.05 6.51
C VAL A 62 0.17 1.44 6.33
N SER A 63 0.51 2.25 7.33
CA SER A 63 0.49 3.71 7.24
C SER A 63 1.69 4.29 7.96
N LEU A 64 1.92 5.60 7.83
CA LEU A 64 2.99 6.25 8.60
C LEU A 64 2.66 6.35 10.10
N THR A 65 1.43 6.05 10.53
CA THR A 65 1.00 6.12 11.95
C THR A 65 0.79 4.75 12.60
N LYS A 66 0.81 3.68 11.81
CA LYS A 66 0.53 2.31 12.26
C LYS A 66 1.46 1.32 11.57
N PRO A 67 2.11 0.42 12.33
CA PRO A 67 2.88 -0.69 11.76
C PRO A 67 2.07 -1.51 10.77
N GLY A 68 2.77 -2.19 9.87
CA GLY A 68 2.10 -3.07 8.91
C GLY A 68 1.33 -4.19 9.63
N LEU A 69 0.12 -4.47 9.19
CA LEU A 69 -0.76 -5.51 9.72
C LEU A 69 -1.17 -6.46 8.60
N ILE A 70 -0.84 -7.74 8.76
CA ILE A 70 -1.39 -8.83 7.95
C ILE A 70 -2.51 -9.47 8.77
N ALA A 71 -3.70 -9.56 8.20
CA ALA A 71 -4.87 -10.07 8.89
C ALA A 71 -5.84 -10.76 7.94
N ARG A 72 -6.78 -11.49 8.54
CA ARG A 72 -7.98 -11.99 7.89
C ARG A 72 -9.13 -11.06 8.20
N TYR A 73 -9.82 -10.60 7.16
CA TYR A 73 -11.08 -9.90 7.26
C TYR A 73 -12.16 -10.61 6.45
N GLU A 74 -13.40 -10.56 6.92
CA GLU A 74 -14.53 -10.90 6.06
C GLU A 74 -14.62 -9.85 4.96
N GLN A 75 -14.45 -10.28 3.71
CA GLN A 75 -14.57 -9.39 2.55
C GLN A 75 -15.88 -9.69 1.85
N SER A 76 -16.67 -8.64 1.61
CA SER A 76 -17.68 -8.72 0.56
C SER A 76 -16.95 -8.82 -0.79
N PRO A 77 -17.47 -9.62 -1.74
CA PRO A 77 -16.95 -9.60 -3.10
C PRO A 77 -16.95 -8.15 -3.61
N ASP A 78 -15.75 -7.68 -3.92
CA ASP A 78 -15.56 -6.40 -4.59
C ASP A 78 -15.28 -6.69 -6.05
N ASP A 79 -16.23 -6.36 -6.93
CA ASP A 79 -16.13 -6.64 -8.36
C ASP A 79 -15.41 -5.51 -9.12
N HIS A 80 -14.90 -4.48 -8.43
CA HIS A 80 -14.15 -3.42 -9.07
C HIS A 80 -12.81 -3.95 -9.63
N SER A 81 -12.62 -3.73 -10.93
CA SER A 81 -11.36 -3.97 -11.61
C SER A 81 -10.45 -2.76 -11.42
N TYR A 82 -9.28 -2.97 -10.81
CA TYR A 82 -8.23 -1.95 -10.73
C TYR A 82 -7.21 -2.14 -11.84
N PRO A 83 -6.60 -1.04 -12.33
CA PRO A 83 -5.52 -1.12 -13.31
C PRO A 83 -4.36 -1.94 -12.76
N LEU A 84 -3.76 -2.78 -13.61
CA LEU A 84 -2.64 -3.63 -13.25
C LEU A 84 -1.36 -2.80 -13.11
N LEU A 85 -0.71 -2.85 -11.95
CA LEU A 85 0.65 -2.37 -11.76
C LEU A 85 1.62 -3.48 -12.21
N PRO A 86 2.40 -3.29 -13.30
CA PRO A 86 3.22 -4.36 -13.84
C PRO A 86 4.41 -4.71 -12.94
N THR A 87 4.86 -5.96 -13.03
CA THR A 87 6.11 -6.41 -12.42
C THR A 87 7.28 -5.52 -12.81
N GLY A 88 8.12 -5.17 -11.84
CA GLY A 88 9.25 -4.28 -12.08
C GLY A 88 8.88 -2.80 -12.08
N SER A 89 7.72 -2.41 -11.55
CA SER A 89 7.30 -1.01 -11.44
C SER A 89 6.85 -0.64 -10.01
N LYS A 90 6.66 0.65 -9.75
CA LYS A 90 6.14 1.15 -8.48
C LYS A 90 5.08 2.24 -8.63
N ILE A 91 4.17 2.30 -7.65
CA ILE A 91 3.34 3.46 -7.34
C ILE A 91 4.08 4.28 -6.28
N ALA A 92 4.33 5.56 -6.57
CA ALA A 92 5.02 6.49 -5.69
C ALA A 92 4.44 7.91 -5.83
N PRO A 93 3.26 8.18 -5.27
CA PRO A 93 2.54 9.44 -5.48
C PRO A 93 3.07 10.64 -4.69
N GLY A 94 4.14 10.47 -3.91
CA GLY A 94 4.76 11.55 -3.13
C GLY A 94 4.07 11.85 -1.80
N ASN A 95 3.01 11.12 -1.44
CA ASN A 95 2.32 11.19 -0.14
C ASN A 95 3.03 10.37 0.97
N GLY A 96 4.29 9.99 0.78
CA GLY A 96 5.05 9.16 1.71
C GLY A 96 4.79 7.65 1.62
N VAL A 97 3.83 7.22 0.81
CA VAL A 97 3.59 5.80 0.48
C VAL A 97 4.31 5.43 -0.81
N VAL A 98 4.97 4.27 -0.82
CA VAL A 98 5.55 3.67 -2.03
C VAL A 98 5.24 2.19 -2.04
N CYS A 99 4.73 1.67 -3.15
CA CYS A 99 4.49 0.25 -3.37
C CYS A 99 5.14 -0.21 -4.66
N ALA A 100 5.93 -1.28 -4.63
CA ALA A 100 6.58 -1.83 -5.82
C ALA A 100 6.25 -3.32 -6.00
N VAL A 101 5.90 -3.70 -7.23
CA VAL A 101 5.72 -5.10 -7.62
C VAL A 101 7.10 -5.65 -7.97
N LEU A 102 7.62 -6.50 -7.08
CA LEU A 102 8.99 -7.01 -7.17
C LEU A 102 9.10 -8.16 -8.18
N ALA A 103 8.07 -9.01 -8.20
CA ALA A 103 7.85 -10.17 -9.06
C ALA A 103 6.33 -10.38 -9.20
N ASP A 104 5.91 -11.30 -10.07
CA ASP A 104 4.48 -11.53 -10.32
C ASP A 104 3.70 -11.86 -9.03
N ASP A 105 4.33 -12.55 -8.08
CA ASP A 105 3.75 -12.94 -6.79
C ASP A 105 4.33 -12.16 -5.59
N ALA A 106 5.02 -11.04 -5.84
CA ALA A 106 5.68 -10.27 -4.79
C ALA A 106 5.39 -8.76 -4.83
N LEU A 107 4.96 -8.23 -3.69
CA LEU A 107 4.67 -6.81 -3.48
C LEU A 107 5.38 -6.33 -2.22
N ALA A 108 6.05 -5.19 -2.28
CA ALA A 108 6.51 -4.48 -1.09
C ALA A 108 5.91 -3.09 -1.04
N CYS A 109 5.45 -2.68 0.15
CA CYS A 109 4.97 -1.33 0.40
C CYS A 109 5.64 -0.74 1.63
N ARG A 110 5.93 0.56 1.57
CA ARG A 110 6.45 1.38 2.67
C ARG A 110 5.58 2.61 2.83
N ALA A 111 5.33 3.00 4.07
CA ALA A 111 4.73 4.28 4.43
C ALA A 111 5.65 5.01 5.41
N LYS A 112 5.92 6.29 5.14
CA LYS A 112 6.71 7.17 6.00
C LYS A 112 6.21 8.61 5.88
N LYS A 113 6.76 9.53 6.68
CA LYS A 113 6.55 10.97 6.46
C LYS A 113 6.91 11.33 5.00
N PRO A 114 6.06 12.06 4.27
CA PRO A 114 6.40 12.57 2.94
C PRO A 114 7.65 13.44 2.98
N ASP A 115 8.50 13.35 1.97
CA ASP A 115 9.72 14.17 1.89
C ASP A 115 9.39 15.68 1.71
N SER A 116 8.15 15.99 1.29
CA SER A 116 7.62 17.35 1.20
C SER A 116 7.26 17.98 2.55
N TRP A 117 7.18 17.18 3.62
CA TRP A 117 6.85 17.68 4.96
C TRP A 117 8.10 18.23 5.66
N PRO A 118 7.97 19.28 6.50
CA PRO A 118 9.04 19.72 7.38
C PRO A 118 9.54 18.57 8.28
N LYS A 119 10.86 18.46 8.48
CA LYS A 119 11.47 17.40 9.31
C LYS A 119 11.01 17.44 10.77
N ASP A 120 10.67 18.63 11.25
CA ASP A 120 10.19 18.93 12.60
C ASP A 120 8.66 18.85 12.73
N THR A 121 7.96 18.34 11.71
CA THR A 121 6.52 18.08 11.80
C THR A 121 6.25 17.18 13.00
N GLN A 122 5.56 17.76 13.98
CA GLN A 122 5.21 17.09 15.22
C GLN A 122 4.18 16.00 14.98
N ASP A 123 4.28 14.96 15.80
CA ASP A 123 3.29 13.89 15.85
C ASP A 123 1.97 14.44 16.42
N PRO A 124 0.81 13.99 15.92
CA PRO A 124 -0.47 14.30 16.52
C PRO A 124 -0.56 13.73 17.95
N PRO A 125 -1.41 14.28 18.83
CA PRO A 125 -1.48 13.84 20.22
C PRO A 125 -1.86 12.37 20.40
N ASP A 126 -2.56 11.79 19.43
CA ASP A 126 -3.16 10.44 19.48
C ASP A 126 -2.36 9.37 18.73
N ARG A 127 -1.29 9.75 18.00
CA ARG A 127 -0.55 8.82 17.14
C ARG A 127 0.87 9.30 16.87
N HIS A 128 1.78 8.34 16.66
CA HIS A 128 3.17 8.62 16.36
C HIS A 128 3.48 8.39 14.89
N TYR A 129 4.26 9.28 14.30
CA TYR A 129 4.70 9.13 12.93
C TYR A 129 6.00 8.31 12.87
N GLY A 130 6.03 7.29 12.02
CA GLY A 130 7.15 6.40 11.82
C GLY A 130 7.35 6.00 10.36
N GLU A 131 8.36 5.17 10.13
CA GLU A 131 8.50 4.41 8.89
C GLU A 131 8.07 2.97 9.14
N HIS A 132 7.11 2.51 8.35
CA HIS A 132 6.53 1.18 8.45
C HIS A 132 6.43 0.56 7.07
N GLY A 133 6.31 -0.76 7.00
CA GLY A 133 6.10 -1.42 5.73
C GLY A 133 5.65 -2.87 5.84
N PHE A 134 5.46 -3.47 4.67
CA PHE A 134 5.23 -4.89 4.54
C PHE A 134 5.84 -5.41 3.25
N VAL A 135 6.08 -6.72 3.24
CA VAL A 135 6.41 -7.49 2.05
C VAL A 135 5.48 -8.69 1.98
N VAL A 136 4.85 -8.86 0.83
CA VAL A 136 4.12 -10.07 0.44
C VAL A 136 4.96 -10.82 -0.57
N GLN A 137 5.33 -12.07 -0.27
CA GLN A 137 6.07 -12.95 -1.20
C GLN A 137 5.98 -14.43 -0.78
N PRO A 138 6.19 -15.39 -1.69
CA PRO A 138 6.00 -16.82 -1.39
C PRO A 138 6.93 -17.38 -0.31
N SER A 139 8.17 -16.87 -0.21
CA SER A 139 9.16 -17.34 0.77
C SER A 139 8.85 -16.90 2.20
N GLY A 140 7.84 -16.05 2.38
CA GLY A 140 7.38 -15.57 3.67
C GLY A 140 6.89 -14.13 3.54
N SER A 141 5.77 -13.81 4.17
CA SER A 141 5.25 -12.45 4.25
C SER A 141 5.44 -11.87 5.64
N TRP A 142 5.82 -10.59 5.72
CA TRP A 142 6.09 -9.92 6.99
C TRP A 142 5.78 -8.43 6.92
N SER A 143 5.69 -7.81 8.10
CA SER A 143 5.54 -6.37 8.30
C SER A 143 6.52 -5.83 9.33
N TYR A 144 6.72 -4.51 9.32
CA TYR A 144 7.55 -3.75 10.25
C TYR A 144 6.97 -2.36 10.52
#